data_AF-A0A3S1SCF6-F1
#
_entry.id   AF-A0A3S1SCF6-F1
#
_cell.length_a   1.000
_cell.length_b   1.000
_cell.length_c   1.000
_cell.angle_alpha   90.00
_cell.angle_beta   90.00
_cell.angle_gamma   90.00
#
_symmetry.space_group_name_H-M   'P 1'
#
loop_
_entity.id
_entity.type
_entity.pdbx_description
1 polymer ?
#
loop_
_entity_poly.entity_id
_entity_poly.type
_entity_poly.pdbx_seq_one_letter_code
_entity_poly.pdbx_strand_id
1 'polypeptide(L)'
;MTRRDFSERDIHMALDGELPGEERMAYDAWLEANPEMKAKSARYIADRAAMRSAFAGVMDEPVPARLRQVVLGEAPAKASAWRSRWWLSAAAAVMLAVGGLGGYVAGVD
;
A
#
# COMPACT_ATOMS: atom_id res chain seq x y z
N MET A 1 24.95 21.17 26.06
CA MET A 1 24.39 20.15 25.15
C MET A 1 23.24 19.49 25.87
N THR A 2 22.01 19.76 25.45
CA THR A 2 20.80 19.18 26.04
C THR A 2 20.80 17.69 25.73
N ARG A 3 20.88 16.83 26.74
CA ARG A 3 20.82 15.37 26.59
C ARG A 3 19.43 15.04 26.01
N ARG A 4 19.39 14.51 24.79
CA ARG A 4 18.16 13.96 24.21
C ARG A 4 17.76 12.74 25.03
N ASP A 5 16.52 12.71 25.49
CA ASP A 5 15.96 11.53 26.12
C ASP A 5 15.63 10.50 25.03
N PHE A 6 16.23 9.33 25.13
CA PHE A 6 15.92 8.20 24.27
C PHE A 6 14.82 7.35 24.87
N SER A 7 14.07 6.69 24.00
CA SER A 7 12.88 5.94 24.32
C SER A 7 12.87 4.60 23.56
N GLU A 8 11.85 3.81 23.82
CA GLU A 8 11.61 2.57 23.09
C GLU A 8 11.43 2.79 21.58
N ARG A 9 10.92 3.96 21.16
CA ARG A 9 10.85 4.34 19.75
C ARG A 9 12.23 4.38 19.09
N ASP A 10 13.24 4.89 19.81
CA ASP A 10 14.60 5.02 19.29
C ASP A 10 15.26 3.63 19.17
N ILE A 11 14.82 2.64 19.96
CA ILE A 11 15.21 1.24 19.76
C ILE A 11 14.70 0.73 18.41
N HIS A 12 13.43 0.93 18.09
CA HIS A 12 12.90 0.54 16.77
C HIS A 12 13.59 1.29 15.63
N MET A 13 13.80 2.60 15.80
CA MET A 13 14.52 3.42 14.84
C MET A 13 15.95 2.89 14.58
N ALA A 14 16.67 2.48 15.63
CA ALA A 14 17.98 1.87 15.50
C ALA A 14 17.94 0.51 14.80
N LEU A 15 16.91 -0.31 15.07
CA LEU A 15 16.71 -1.62 14.43
C LEU A 15 16.37 -1.50 12.94
N ASP A 16 15.58 -0.49 12.59
CA ASP A 16 15.14 -0.22 11.22
C ASP A 16 16.21 0.50 10.39
N GLY A 17 17.27 1.00 11.03
CA GLY A 17 18.35 1.74 10.38
C GLY A 17 18.05 3.23 10.18
N GLU A 18 16.97 3.72 10.79
CA GLU A 18 16.47 5.09 10.68
C GLU A 18 17.07 6.03 11.74
N LEU A 19 17.93 5.52 12.64
CA LEU A 19 18.53 6.34 13.70
C LEU A 19 19.62 7.24 13.08
N PRO A 20 19.54 8.58 13.24
CA PRO A 20 20.55 9.48 12.70
C PRO A 20 21.95 9.14 13.22
N GLY A 21 22.95 9.20 12.33
CA GLY A 21 24.31 8.78 12.64
C GLY A 21 24.93 9.57 13.81
N GLU A 22 24.61 10.86 13.90
CA GLU A 22 25.03 11.77 14.96
C GLU A 22 24.46 11.39 16.34
N GLU A 23 23.34 10.67 16.40
CA GLU A 23 22.71 10.24 17.64
C GLU A 23 23.21 8.87 18.13
N ARG A 24 23.90 8.10 17.26
CA ARG A 24 24.29 6.71 17.55
C ARG A 24 25.14 6.58 18.80
N MET A 25 26.17 7.42 18.95
CA MET A 25 27.04 7.37 20.14
C MET A 25 26.27 7.66 21.43
N ALA A 26 25.34 8.62 21.40
CA ALA A 26 24.54 8.97 22.57
C ALA A 26 23.50 7.88 22.89
N TYR A 27 22.92 7.26 21.86
CA TYR A 27 22.00 6.12 21.99
C TYR A 27 22.70 4.90 22.60
N ASP A 28 23.91 4.56 22.15
CA ASP A 28 24.68 3.44 22.68
C ASP A 28 25.03 3.65 24.16
N ALA A 29 25.43 4.87 24.53
CA ALA A 29 25.66 5.24 25.92
C ALA A 29 24.38 5.17 26.77
N TRP A 30 23.24 5.56 26.22
CA TRP A 30 21.95 5.43 26.87
C TRP A 30 21.54 3.96 27.06
N LEU A 31 21.72 3.10 26.06
CA LEU A 31 21.44 1.67 26.21
C LEU A 31 22.29 1.03 27.30
N GLU A 32 23.58 1.36 27.40
CA GLU A 32 24.46 0.82 28.45
C GLU A 32 24.03 1.28 29.84
N ALA A 33 23.56 2.52 29.97
CA ALA A 33 23.07 3.07 31.23
C ALA A 33 21.67 2.55 31.61
N ASN A 34 20.94 1.88 30.72
CA ASN A 34 19.56 1.42 30.93
C ASN A 34 19.41 -0.09 30.65
N PRO A 35 19.74 -0.96 31.62
CA PRO A 35 19.75 -2.42 31.44
C PRO A 35 18.40 -3.01 30.98
N GLU A 36 17.29 -2.44 31.46
CA GLU A 36 15.93 -2.81 31.06
C GLU A 36 15.65 -2.53 29.58
N MET A 37 16.11 -1.38 29.06
CA MET A 37 15.97 -1.01 27.66
C MET A 37 16.91 -1.82 26.78
N LYS A 38 18.11 -2.13 27.26
CA LYS A 38 19.04 -3.07 26.62
C LYS A 38 18.44 -4.47 26.48
N ALA A 39 17.77 -4.97 27.53
CA ALA A 39 17.06 -6.24 27.49
C ALA A 39 15.87 -6.21 26.50
N LYS A 40 15.10 -5.12 26.46
CA LYS A 40 14.04 -4.94 25.45
C LYS A 40 14.59 -4.94 24.03
N SER A 41 15.69 -4.22 23.78
CA SER A 41 16.37 -4.20 22.48
C SER A 41 16.80 -5.59 22.05
N ALA A 42 17.42 -6.37 22.95
CA ALA A 42 17.80 -7.76 22.69
C ALA A 42 16.58 -8.65 22.34
N ARG A 43 15.46 -8.48 23.05
CA ARG A 43 14.21 -9.20 22.74
C ARG A 43 13.71 -8.86 21.34
N TYR A 44 13.69 -7.59 20.95
CA TYR A 44 13.25 -7.17 19.62
C TYR A 44 14.17 -7.66 18.50
N ILE A 45 15.48 -7.75 18.74
CA ILE A 45 16.42 -8.40 17.81
C ILE A 45 16.06 -9.87 17.61
N ALA A 46 15.77 -10.58 18.70
CA ALA A 46 15.37 -11.99 18.66
C ALA A 46 14.03 -12.19 17.93
N ASP A 47 13.03 -11.36 18.22
CA ASP A 47 11.71 -11.40 17.57
C ASP A 47 11.85 -11.17 16.06
N ARG A 48 12.65 -10.17 15.64
CA ARG A 48 12.93 -9.91 14.23
C ARG A 48 13.61 -11.09 13.55
N ALA A 49 14.57 -11.74 14.21
CA ALA A 49 15.24 -12.92 13.69
C ALA A 49 14.27 -14.11 13.55
N ALA A 50 13.42 -14.34 14.55
CA ALA A 50 12.40 -15.38 14.53
C ALA A 50 11.39 -15.17 13.38
N MET A 51 10.89 -13.94 13.21
CA MET A 51 10.02 -13.59 12.09
C MET A 51 10.71 -13.81 10.74
N ARG A 52 11.95 -13.36 10.58
CA ARG A 52 12.70 -13.56 9.34
C ARG A 52 12.89 -15.05 9.03
N SER A 53 13.18 -15.86 10.04
CA SER A 53 13.30 -17.31 9.88
C SER A 53 11.97 -17.96 9.52
N ALA A 54 10.86 -17.56 10.15
CA ALA A 54 9.54 -18.12 9.89
C ALA A 54 9.05 -17.86 8.45
N PHE A 55 9.41 -16.70 7.89
CA PHE A 55 9.03 -16.31 6.53
C PHE A 55 10.14 -16.50 5.49
N ALA A 56 11.26 -17.15 5.84
CA ALA A 56 12.38 -17.34 4.93
C ALA A 56 11.94 -18.07 3.63
N GLY A 57 11.12 -19.11 3.74
CA GLY A 57 10.63 -19.85 2.57
C GLY A 57 9.74 -19.02 1.63
N VAL A 58 9.01 -18.04 2.16
CA VAL A 58 8.16 -17.13 1.35
C VAL A 58 9.03 -16.19 0.51
N MET A 59 10.21 -15.82 1.00
CA MET A 59 11.14 -14.96 0.25
C MET A 59 11.74 -15.65 -0.97
N ASP A 60 11.77 -16.98 -0.99
CA ASP A 60 12.27 -17.79 -2.10
C ASP A 60 11.18 -18.11 -3.14
N GLU A 61 9.92 -17.76 -2.87
CA GLU A 61 8.83 -17.98 -3.82
C GLU A 61 8.93 -17.02 -5.03
N PRO A 62 8.61 -17.49 -6.24
CA PRO A 62 8.60 -16.63 -7.40
C PRO A 62 7.50 -15.58 -7.27
N VAL A 63 7.83 -14.31 -7.52
CA VAL A 63 6.86 -13.20 -7.51
C VAL A 63 5.66 -13.55 -8.40
N PRO A 64 4.41 -13.51 -7.93
CA PRO A 64 3.25 -13.83 -8.75
C PRO A 64 3.16 -13.01 -10.04
N ALA A 65 2.80 -13.64 -11.16
CA ALA A 65 2.75 -13.00 -12.49
C ALA A 65 1.88 -11.73 -12.51
N ARG A 66 0.74 -11.74 -11.79
CA ARG A 66 -0.14 -10.58 -11.63
C ARG A 66 0.58 -9.35 -11.03
N LEU A 67 1.52 -9.57 -10.12
CA LEU A 67 2.30 -8.49 -9.50
C LEU A 67 3.44 -8.05 -10.42
N ARG A 68 4.06 -8.98 -11.17
CA ARG A 68 5.06 -8.62 -12.20
C ARG A 68 4.47 -7.68 -13.25
N GLN A 69 3.25 -7.96 -13.74
CA GLN A 69 2.58 -7.09 -14.71
C GLN A 69 2.32 -5.68 -14.18
N VAL A 70 1.98 -5.54 -12.89
CA VAL A 70 1.78 -4.23 -12.26
C VAL A 70 3.10 -3.47 -12.13
N VAL A 71 4.16 -4.13 -11.67
CA VAL A 71 5.48 -3.51 -11.48
C VAL A 71 6.14 -3.14 -12.82
N LEU A 72 5.98 -3.99 -13.83
CA LEU A 72 6.55 -3.78 -15.17
C LEU A 72 5.67 -2.88 -16.06
N GLY A 73 4.52 -2.42 -15.57
CA GLY A 73 3.62 -1.56 -16.33
C GLY A 73 2.86 -2.28 -17.47
N GLU A 74 2.90 -3.61 -17.52
CA GLU A 74 2.13 -4.46 -18.45
C GLU A 74 0.69 -4.67 -17.97
N ALA A 75 0.14 -3.74 -17.17
CA ALA A 75 -1.28 -3.75 -16.91
C ALA A 75 -1.98 -3.69 -18.28
N PRO A 76 -2.91 -4.62 -18.59
CA PRO A 76 -3.70 -4.49 -19.81
C PRO A 76 -4.35 -3.12 -19.71
N ALA A 77 -3.94 -2.20 -20.58
CA ALA A 77 -4.58 -0.90 -20.72
C ALA A 77 -6.06 -1.23 -20.76
N LYS A 78 -6.80 -0.84 -19.72
CA LYS A 78 -8.25 -1.09 -19.64
C LYS A 78 -8.78 -0.54 -20.94
N ALA A 79 -9.01 -1.41 -21.91
CA ALA A 79 -9.40 -1.04 -23.25
C ALA A 79 -10.74 -0.37 -23.00
N SER A 80 -10.70 0.95 -23.07
CA SER A 80 -11.70 1.80 -22.49
C SER A 80 -13.07 1.30 -22.95
N ALA A 81 -13.84 0.72 -22.03
CA ALA A 81 -15.21 0.28 -22.29
C ALA A 81 -16.10 1.46 -22.77
N TRP A 82 -15.55 2.67 -22.73
CA TRP A 82 -16.07 3.89 -23.33
C TRP A 82 -16.17 3.85 -24.85
N ARG A 83 -15.35 3.06 -25.57
CA ARG A 83 -15.40 3.03 -27.05
C ARG A 83 -16.59 2.25 -27.64
N SER A 84 -17.39 1.55 -26.83
CA SER A 84 -18.48 0.68 -27.32
C SER A 84 -19.84 0.98 -26.68
N ARG A 85 -20.16 2.26 -26.43
CA ARG A 85 -21.48 2.67 -25.90
C ARG A 85 -22.26 3.61 -26.83
N TRP A 86 -21.78 3.85 -28.04
CA TRP A 86 -22.50 4.63 -29.06
C TRP A 86 -23.86 4.01 -29.43
N TRP A 87 -23.98 2.68 -29.36
CA TRP A 87 -25.23 1.96 -29.58
C TRP A 87 -26.30 2.23 -28.50
N LEU A 88 -25.90 2.51 -27.25
CA LEU A 88 -26.82 2.92 -26.19
C LEU A 88 -27.41 4.31 -26.48
N SER A 89 -26.61 5.23 -27.02
CA SER A 89 -27.09 6.54 -27.47
C SER A 89 -28.06 6.41 -28.65
N ALA A 90 -27.77 5.50 -29.60
CA ALA A 90 -28.68 5.22 -30.70
C ALA A 90 -30.01 4.61 -30.22
N ALA A 91 -29.98 3.66 -29.27
CA ALA A 91 -31.18 3.07 -28.68
C ALA A 91 -32.05 4.10 -27.93
N ALA A 92 -31.42 5.01 -27.18
CA ALA A 92 -32.12 6.09 -26.48
C ALA A 92 -32.81 7.04 -27.46
N ALA A 93 -32.16 7.41 -28.58
CA ALA A 93 -32.76 8.26 -29.60
C ALA A 93 -33.99 7.59 -30.25
N VAL A 94 -33.93 6.29 -30.52
CA VAL A 94 -35.08 5.53 -31.04
C VAL A 94 -36.23 5.49 -30.03
N MET A 95 -35.96 5.22 -28.76
CA MET A 95 -37.00 5.23 -27.72
C MET A 95 -37.65 6.60 -27.56
N LEU A 96 -36.87 7.70 -27.61
CA LEU A 96 -37.42 9.05 -27.55
C LEU A 96 -38.23 9.40 -28.79
N ALA A 97 -37.81 8.97 -29.98
CA ALA A 97 -38.60 9.17 -31.20
C ALA A 97 -39.91 8.40 -31.14
N VAL A 98 -39.89 7.13 -30.72
CA VAL A 98 -41.09 6.29 -30.60
C VAL A 98 -42.02 6.79 -29.49
N GLY A 99 -41.48 7.14 -28.32
CA GLY A 99 -42.26 7.68 -27.21
C GLY A 99 -42.81 9.09 -27.50
N GLY A 100 -42.03 9.94 -28.15
CA GLY A 100 -42.43 11.29 -28.53
C GLY A 100 -43.49 11.30 -29.63
N LEU A 101 -43.32 10.50 -30.69
CA LEU A 101 -44.31 10.36 -31.76
C LEU A 101 -45.58 9.63 -31.27
N GLY A 102 -45.41 8.55 -30.50
CA GLY A 102 -46.54 7.80 -29.94
C GLY A 102 -47.35 8.63 -28.93
N GLY A 103 -46.68 9.43 -28.10
CA GLY A 103 -47.32 10.35 -27.16
C GLY A 103 -48.02 11.52 -27.85
N TYR A 104 -47.45 12.06 -28.94
CA TYR A 104 -48.06 13.14 -29.70
C TYR A 104 -49.34 12.70 -30.44
N VAL A 105 -49.35 11.48 -30.99
CA VAL A 105 -50.53 10.95 -31.70
C VAL A 105 -51.64 10.52 -30.72
N ALA A 106 -51.29 9.95 -29.57
CA ALA A 106 -52.28 9.54 -28.56
C ALA A 106 -52.81 10.68 -27.67
N GLY A 107 -52.13 11.84 -27.65
CA GLY A 107 -52.54 13.03 -26.89
C GLY A 107 -53.32 14.07 -27.69
N VAL A 108 -53.60 13.80 -28.97
CA VAL A 108 -54.35 14.70 -29.89
C VAL A 108 -55.78 14.18 -30.18
N ASP A 109 -56.19 13.07 -29.58
CA ASP A 109 -57.61 12.65 -29.41
C ASP A 109 -58.09 12.91 -27.97
#